data_AF-A0A7Z8VPZ5-F1
#
_entry.id   AF-A0A7Z8VPZ5-F1
#
_cell.length_a   1.000
_cell.length_b   1.000
_cell.length_c   1.000
_cell.angle_alpha   90.00
_cell.angle_beta   90.00
_cell.angle_gamma   90.00
#
_symmetry.space_group_name_H-M   'P 1'
#
loop_
_entity.id
_entity.type
_entity.pdbx_description
1 polymer ?
#
loop_
_entity_poly.entity_id
_entity_poly.type
_entity_poly.pdbx_seq_one_letter_code
_entity_poly.pdbx_strand_id
1 'polypeptide(L)'
;MFQLLNESIQANSDSISALSARVSTIEGDIATINSNIDSLDGRITTNTTDIATTLAATGVLSDELDALAAKHTVDFAALTIDIATINGSIIDLKASITGLIDELQAELDALSGGQEELNAQTAGKIASLESQIATLSGRVSTLEGFHITYPAACDSGNDTGTGAPWVVCEADENQAWISANNMGSYHAELICQEHGYTTVSVWSGTCGNVCGYCQGVGSTSCSNTGTGPEAENGSWSNFNGGTDELGDKIASTVQWRCVK
;
A
#
# COMPACT_ATOMS: atom_id res chain seq x y z
N MET A 1 81.20 33.34 137.92
CA MET A 1 80.08 34.19 137.47
C MET A 1 80.41 34.91 136.16
N PHE A 2 81.53 35.65 136.04
CA PHE A 2 81.93 36.30 134.79
C PHE A 2 82.23 35.36 133.60
N GLN A 3 82.89 34.20 133.84
CA GLN A 3 83.19 33.24 132.76
C GLN A 3 81.91 32.64 132.13
N LEU A 4 80.96 32.21 132.95
CA LEU A 4 79.67 31.67 132.48
C LEU A 4 78.84 32.71 131.70
N LEU A 5 78.94 33.99 132.08
CA LEU A 5 78.32 35.08 131.34
C LEU A 5 78.96 35.25 129.95
N ASN A 6 80.29 35.16 129.85
CA ASN A 6 81.01 35.27 128.58
C ASN A 6 80.70 34.11 127.63
N GLU A 7 80.62 32.88 128.14
CA GLU A 7 80.21 31.69 127.37
C GLU A 7 78.77 31.85 126.83
N SER A 8 77.86 32.38 127.64
CA SER A 8 76.47 32.65 127.21
C SER A 8 76.39 33.73 126.14
N ILE A 9 77.18 34.80 126.27
CA ILE A 9 77.27 35.87 125.27
C ILE A 9 77.79 35.31 123.94
N GLN A 10 78.84 34.49 123.97
CA GLN A 10 79.38 33.87 122.77
C GLN A 10 78.33 32.98 122.07
N ALA A 11 77.65 32.10 122.81
CA ALA A 11 76.62 31.23 122.25
C ALA A 11 75.46 32.02 121.61
N ASN A 12 75.05 33.14 122.23
CA ASN A 12 74.05 34.03 121.66
C ASN A 12 74.57 34.72 120.38
N SER A 13 75.83 35.16 120.37
CA SER A 13 76.46 35.76 119.18
C SER A 13 76.50 34.78 118.00
N ASP A 14 76.83 33.52 118.25
CA ASP A 14 76.85 32.47 117.23
C ASP A 14 75.43 32.19 116.70
N SER A 15 74.44 32.13 117.60
CA SER A 15 73.03 31.94 117.24
C SER A 15 72.48 33.09 116.40
N ILE A 16 72.84 34.34 116.74
CA ILE A 16 72.47 35.54 115.98
C ILE A 16 73.11 35.51 114.59
N SER A 17 74.37 35.10 114.48
CA SER A 17 75.08 34.96 113.21
C SER A 17 74.40 33.91 112.31
N ALA A 18 74.05 32.76 112.87
CA ALA A 18 73.33 31.70 112.15
C ALA A 18 71.92 32.12 111.71
N LEU A 19 71.19 32.84 112.58
CA LEU A 19 69.88 33.40 112.22
C LEU A 19 69.99 34.42 111.09
N SER A 20 71.01 35.29 111.14
CA SER A 20 71.27 36.30 110.10
C SER A 20 71.54 35.65 108.74
N ALA A 21 72.33 34.58 108.71
CA ALA A 21 72.59 33.82 107.49
C ALA A 21 71.30 33.21 106.91
N ARG A 22 70.45 32.62 107.76
CA ARG A 22 69.14 32.07 107.33
C ARG A 22 68.20 33.15 106.80
N VAL A 23 68.17 34.33 107.42
CA VAL A 23 67.38 35.47 106.94
C VAL A 23 67.85 35.88 105.55
N SER A 24 69.16 36.00 105.34
CA SER A 24 69.73 36.34 104.02
C SER A 24 69.37 35.31 102.93
N THR A 25 69.38 34.00 103.25
CA THR A 25 68.88 32.96 102.32
C THR A 25 67.40 33.12 102.01
N ILE A 26 66.56 33.33 103.03
CA ILE A 26 65.11 33.51 102.86
C ILE A 26 64.81 34.75 102.01
N GLU A 27 65.54 35.84 102.19
CA GLU A 27 65.40 37.05 101.35
C GLU A 27 65.72 36.76 99.87
N GLY A 28 66.74 35.94 99.60
CA GLY A 28 67.07 35.48 98.25
C GLY A 28 66.01 34.58 97.62
N ASP A 29 65.47 33.63 98.40
CA ASP A 29 64.38 32.75 97.94
C ASP A 29 63.11 33.56 97.65
N ILE A 30 62.76 34.53 98.51
CA ILE A 30 61.62 35.45 98.29
C ILE A 30 61.81 36.25 97.01
N ALA A 31 63.00 36.81 96.76
CA ALA A 31 63.28 37.54 95.52
C ALA A 31 63.10 36.65 94.27
N THR A 32 63.55 35.40 94.35
CA THR A 32 63.37 34.42 93.27
C THR A 32 61.90 34.06 93.05
N ILE A 33 61.15 33.83 94.14
CA ILE A 33 59.72 33.54 94.08
C ILE A 33 58.95 34.70 93.45
N ASN A 34 59.26 35.94 93.83
CA ASN A 34 58.62 37.13 93.25
C ASN A 34 58.89 37.22 91.73
N SER A 35 60.13 36.99 91.30
CA SER A 35 60.44 36.96 89.86
C SER A 35 59.68 35.87 89.10
N ASN A 36 59.48 34.69 89.71
CA ASN A 36 58.69 33.62 89.11
C ASN A 36 57.19 33.96 89.05
N ILE A 37 56.66 34.62 90.08
CA ILE A 37 55.27 35.10 90.13
C ILE A 37 55.04 36.10 88.98
N ASP A 38 55.91 37.09 88.81
CA ASP A 38 55.80 38.08 87.74
C ASP A 38 55.82 37.42 86.34
N SER A 39 56.66 36.40 86.16
CA SER A 39 56.71 35.62 84.90
C SER A 39 55.43 34.82 84.65
N LEU A 40 54.88 34.20 85.69
CA LEU A 40 53.60 33.48 85.59
C LEU A 40 52.44 34.43 85.29
N ASP A 41 52.42 35.61 85.90
CA ASP A 41 51.41 36.64 85.66
C ASP A 41 51.42 37.13 84.20
N GLY A 42 52.62 37.38 83.65
CA GLY A 42 52.78 37.70 82.22
C GLY A 42 52.26 36.59 81.31
N ARG A 43 52.57 35.31 81.61
CA ARG A 43 52.07 34.16 80.84
C ARG A 43 50.55 34.01 80.95
N ILE A 44 49.98 34.23 82.12
CA ILE A 44 48.52 34.20 82.34
C ILE A 44 47.84 35.30 81.51
N THR A 45 48.40 36.50 81.50
CA THR A 45 47.88 37.62 80.69
C THR A 45 47.92 37.31 79.18
N THR A 46 49.03 36.77 78.68
CA THR A 46 49.15 36.34 77.28
C THR A 46 48.15 35.25 76.94
N ASN A 47 48.10 34.16 77.74
CA ASN A 47 47.18 33.05 77.50
C ASN A 47 45.71 33.51 77.53
N THR A 48 45.36 34.47 78.40
CA THR A 48 44.01 35.04 78.47
C THR A 48 43.64 35.75 77.15
N THR A 49 44.60 36.47 76.57
CA THR A 49 44.42 37.16 75.28
C THR A 49 44.31 36.18 74.11
N ASP A 50 45.14 35.14 74.09
CA ASP A 50 45.12 34.11 73.05
C ASP A 50 43.80 33.31 73.07
N ILE A 51 43.31 32.97 74.27
CA ILE A 51 42.01 32.31 74.45
C ILE A 51 40.88 33.19 73.92
N ALA A 52 40.87 34.49 74.26
CA ALA A 52 39.85 35.42 73.77
C ALA A 52 39.86 35.53 72.23
N THR A 53 41.05 35.58 71.63
CA THR A 53 41.22 35.63 70.16
C THR A 53 40.72 34.34 69.49
N THR A 54 41.07 33.18 70.06
CA THR A 54 40.63 31.87 69.54
C THR A 54 39.12 31.69 69.65
N LEU A 55 38.52 32.15 70.75
CA LEU A 55 37.08 32.12 70.95
C LEU A 55 36.35 32.98 69.91
N ALA A 56 36.88 34.17 69.63
CA ALA A 56 36.32 35.05 68.59
C ALA A 56 36.39 34.38 67.20
N ALA A 57 37.52 33.78 66.83
CA ALA A 57 37.67 33.08 65.56
C ALA A 57 36.73 31.87 65.44
N THR A 58 36.51 31.14 66.55
CA THR A 58 35.56 30.03 66.59
C THR A 58 34.12 30.50 66.41
N GLY A 59 33.76 31.66 66.97
CA GLY A 59 32.46 32.31 66.72
C GLY A 59 32.24 32.59 65.24
N VAL A 60 33.21 33.22 64.57
CA VAL A 60 33.13 33.51 63.14
C VAL A 60 32.95 32.23 62.31
N LEU A 61 33.72 31.18 62.59
CA LEU A 61 33.59 29.90 61.87
C LEU A 61 32.23 29.23 62.11
N SER A 62 31.66 29.38 63.31
CA SER A 62 30.30 28.90 63.60
C SER A 62 29.26 29.63 62.75
N ASP A 63 29.37 30.95 62.65
CA ASP A 63 28.45 31.78 61.85
C ASP A 63 28.55 31.44 60.35
N GLU A 64 29.77 31.22 59.84
CA GLU A 64 30.01 30.81 58.46
C GLU A 64 29.41 29.42 58.17
N LEU A 65 29.53 28.48 59.10
CA LEU A 65 28.96 27.14 58.98
C LEU A 65 27.42 27.20 58.95
N ASP A 66 26.82 28.00 59.83
CA ASP A 66 25.37 28.18 59.88
C ASP A 66 24.84 28.84 58.60
N ALA A 67 25.54 29.85 58.07
CA ALA A 67 25.20 30.50 56.82
C ALA A 67 25.27 29.52 55.62
N LEU A 68 26.30 28.67 55.57
CA LEU A 68 26.45 27.68 54.52
C LEU A 68 25.37 26.60 54.61
N ALA A 69 25.03 26.14 55.82
CA ALA A 69 23.96 25.17 56.05
C ALA A 69 22.59 25.73 55.63
N ALA A 70 22.32 27.00 55.95
CA ALA A 70 21.10 27.69 55.53
C ALA A 70 21.01 27.78 54.00
N LYS A 71 22.11 28.18 53.33
CA LYS A 71 22.17 28.24 51.87
C LYS A 71 21.90 26.87 51.23
N HIS A 72 22.60 25.82 51.68
CA HIS A 72 22.41 24.48 51.14
C HIS A 72 20.99 23.95 51.35
N THR A 73 20.35 24.28 52.48
CA THR A 73 18.94 23.94 52.73
C THR A 73 18.01 24.55 51.68
N VAL A 74 18.24 25.82 51.32
CA VAL A 74 17.47 26.52 50.27
C VAL A 74 17.76 25.91 48.89
N ASP A 75 19.02 25.69 48.55
CA ASP A 75 19.42 25.14 47.25
C ASP A 75 18.82 23.72 47.04
N PHE A 76 18.84 22.87 48.07
CA PHE A 76 18.21 21.54 47.98
C PHE A 76 16.69 21.60 47.85
N ALA A 77 16.03 22.54 48.53
CA ALA A 77 14.60 22.74 48.38
C ALA A 77 14.23 23.17 46.95
N ALA A 78 15.01 24.09 46.36
CA ALA A 78 14.84 24.51 44.98
C ALA A 78 15.04 23.35 44.00
N LEU A 79 16.13 22.59 44.13
CA LEU A 79 16.38 21.41 43.29
C LEU A 79 15.27 20.35 43.41
N THR A 80 14.69 20.17 44.59
CA THR A 80 13.56 19.26 44.80
C THR A 80 12.34 19.69 43.99
N ILE A 81 12.06 21.00 43.94
CA ILE A 81 10.97 21.59 43.15
C ILE A 81 11.23 21.44 41.65
N ASP A 82 12.46 21.71 41.21
CA ASP A 82 12.86 21.57 39.81
C ASP A 82 12.70 20.13 39.33
N ILE A 83 13.15 19.15 40.13
CA ILE A 83 12.97 17.71 39.85
C ILE A 83 11.49 17.34 39.73
N ALA A 84 10.64 17.84 40.65
CA ALA A 84 9.20 17.58 40.60
C ALA A 84 8.57 18.14 39.32
N THR A 85 8.98 19.35 38.92
CA THR A 85 8.49 20.02 37.70
C THR A 85 8.92 19.28 36.44
N ILE A 86 10.18 18.86 36.37
CA ILE A 86 10.71 18.06 35.26
C ILE A 86 9.98 16.73 35.16
N ASN A 87 9.78 16.04 36.27
CA ASN A 87 9.04 14.77 36.29
C ASN A 87 7.59 14.93 35.81
N GLY A 88 6.90 16.01 36.21
CA GLY A 88 5.57 16.33 35.69
C GLY A 88 5.57 16.54 34.18
N SER A 89 6.51 17.35 33.68
CA SER A 89 6.66 17.59 32.24
C SER A 89 6.94 16.31 31.44
N ILE A 90 7.75 15.40 31.99
CA ILE A 90 8.03 14.09 31.37
C ILE A 90 6.77 13.22 31.31
N ILE A 91 5.94 13.23 32.36
CA ILE A 91 4.67 12.50 32.39
C ILE A 91 3.72 13.03 31.31
N ASP A 92 3.58 14.35 31.22
CA ASP A 92 2.70 15.00 30.23
C ASP A 92 3.16 14.74 28.79
N LEU A 93 4.47 14.84 28.54
CA LEU A 93 5.07 14.50 27.24
C LEU A 93 4.83 13.03 26.88
N LYS A 94 5.02 12.11 27.83
CA LYS A 94 4.75 10.69 27.61
C LYS A 94 3.29 10.43 27.26
N ALA A 95 2.36 11.06 27.99
CA ALA A 95 0.92 10.94 27.72
C ALA A 95 0.57 11.47 26.32
N SER A 96 1.12 12.62 25.95
CA SER A 96 0.92 13.23 24.63
C SER A 96 1.44 12.33 23.50
N ILE A 97 2.64 11.77 23.66
CA ILE A 97 3.22 10.85 22.68
C ILE A 97 2.38 9.57 22.55
N THR A 98 1.95 8.98 23.66
CA THR A 98 1.06 7.80 23.62
C THR A 98 -0.24 8.12 22.90
N GLY A 99 -0.87 9.27 23.18
CA GLY A 99 -2.09 9.68 22.51
C GLY A 99 -1.92 9.86 21.00
N LEU A 100 -0.82 10.47 20.56
CA LEU A 100 -0.51 10.61 19.13
C LEU A 100 -0.26 9.27 18.44
N ILE A 101 0.35 8.30 19.12
CA ILE A 101 0.55 6.94 18.59
C ILE A 101 -0.80 6.25 18.42
N ASP A 102 -1.68 6.34 19.41
CA ASP A 102 -3.02 5.73 19.36
C ASP A 102 -3.86 6.34 18.21
N GLU A 103 -3.79 7.66 18.03
CA GLU A 103 -4.49 8.37 16.94
C GLU A 103 -3.97 7.94 15.56
N LEU A 104 -2.64 7.92 15.38
CA LEU A 104 -2.03 7.46 14.12
C LEU A 104 -2.33 5.99 13.82
N GLN A 105 -2.39 5.13 14.84
CA GLN A 105 -2.76 3.72 14.66
C GLN A 105 -4.22 3.60 14.21
N ALA A 106 -5.13 4.38 14.80
CA ALA A 106 -6.54 4.39 14.40
C ALA A 106 -6.72 4.88 12.95
N GLU A 107 -5.98 5.91 12.53
CA GLU A 107 -5.97 6.37 11.14
C GLU A 107 -5.45 5.30 10.17
N LEU A 108 -4.37 4.59 10.53
CA LEU A 108 -3.79 3.51 9.73
C LEU A 108 -4.77 2.35 9.55
N ASP A 109 -5.46 1.96 10.62
CA ASP A 109 -6.46 0.88 10.61
C ASP A 109 -7.64 1.26 9.71
N ALA A 110 -8.14 2.49 9.83
CA ALA A 110 -9.23 3.01 9.00
C ALA A 110 -8.85 3.05 7.51
N LEU A 111 -7.63 3.51 7.19
CA LEU A 111 -7.14 3.58 5.82
C LEU A 111 -6.97 2.18 5.22
N SER A 112 -6.41 1.24 5.99
CA SER A 112 -6.23 -0.14 5.56
C SER A 112 -7.57 -0.82 5.29
N GLY A 113 -8.56 -0.63 6.17
CA GLY A 113 -9.92 -1.12 5.96
C GLY A 113 -10.58 -0.52 4.70
N GLY A 114 -10.41 0.78 4.47
CA GLY A 114 -10.91 1.43 3.26
C GLY A 114 -10.28 0.89 1.97
N GLN A 115 -8.99 0.55 1.99
CA GLN A 115 -8.30 -0.05 0.85
C GLN A 115 -8.82 -1.45 0.53
N GLU A 116 -9.10 -2.26 1.57
CA GLU A 116 -9.68 -3.60 1.40
C GLU A 116 -11.08 -3.51 0.77
N GLU A 117 -11.91 -2.58 1.23
CA GLU A 117 -13.24 -2.39 0.67
C GLU A 117 -13.20 -1.94 -0.80
N LEU A 118 -12.30 -1.00 -1.14
CA LEU A 118 -12.12 -0.56 -2.52
C LEU A 118 -11.63 -1.70 -3.42
N ASN A 119 -10.71 -2.54 -2.93
CA ASN A 119 -10.24 -3.72 -3.65
C ASN A 119 -11.38 -4.72 -3.90
N ALA A 120 -12.22 -4.98 -2.90
CA ALA A 120 -13.37 -5.86 -3.04
C ALA A 120 -14.39 -5.33 -4.06
N GLN A 121 -14.69 -4.03 -4.03
CA GLN A 121 -15.57 -3.40 -5.01
C GLN A 121 -15.01 -3.49 -6.43
N THR A 122 -13.70 -3.26 -6.58
CA THR A 122 -13.01 -3.33 -7.88
C THR A 122 -13.07 -4.76 -8.44
N ALA A 123 -12.76 -5.77 -7.63
CA ALA A 123 -12.87 -7.17 -8.01
C ALA A 123 -14.30 -7.54 -8.44
N GLY A 124 -15.32 -7.10 -7.69
CA GLY A 124 -16.72 -7.34 -8.02
C GLY A 124 -17.14 -6.71 -9.36
N LYS A 125 -16.69 -5.47 -9.64
CA LYS A 125 -16.95 -4.81 -10.92
C LYS A 125 -16.27 -5.52 -12.10
N ILE A 126 -15.02 -5.95 -11.94
CA ILE A 126 -14.30 -6.72 -12.96
C ILE A 126 -15.07 -8.01 -13.27
N ALA A 127 -15.44 -8.79 -12.25
CA ALA A 127 -16.21 -10.02 -12.45
C ALA A 127 -17.56 -9.79 -13.16
N SER A 128 -18.25 -8.70 -12.81
CA SER A 128 -19.50 -8.32 -13.49
C SER A 128 -19.27 -7.96 -14.96
N LEU A 129 -18.23 -7.19 -15.26
CA LEU A 129 -17.87 -6.82 -16.63
C LEU A 129 -17.45 -8.04 -17.45
N GLU A 130 -16.66 -8.95 -16.87
CA GLU A 130 -16.27 -10.22 -17.49
C GLU A 130 -17.51 -11.06 -17.86
N SER A 131 -18.50 -11.15 -16.95
CA SER A 131 -19.77 -11.82 -17.21
C SER A 131 -20.58 -11.16 -18.35
N GLN A 132 -20.61 -9.83 -18.39
CA GLN A 132 -21.25 -9.08 -19.47
C GLN A 132 -20.54 -9.32 -20.81
N ILE A 133 -19.21 -9.28 -20.84
CA ILE A 133 -18.40 -9.56 -22.04
C ILE A 133 -18.68 -10.98 -22.54
N ALA A 134 -18.70 -11.99 -21.66
CA ALA A 134 -19.01 -13.36 -22.03
C ALA A 134 -20.43 -13.49 -22.64
N THR A 135 -21.40 -12.82 -22.04
CA THR A 135 -22.78 -12.79 -22.54
C THR A 135 -22.87 -12.12 -23.91
N LEU A 136 -22.22 -10.96 -24.08
CA LEU A 136 -22.19 -10.25 -25.35
C LEU A 136 -21.49 -11.06 -26.44
N SER A 137 -20.36 -11.70 -26.11
CA SER A 137 -19.63 -12.58 -27.03
C SER A 137 -20.51 -13.72 -27.53
N GLY A 138 -21.22 -14.42 -26.65
CA GLY A 138 -22.16 -15.48 -27.05
C GLY A 138 -23.32 -14.98 -27.92
N ARG A 139 -23.82 -13.76 -27.65
CA ARG A 139 -24.84 -13.12 -28.49
C ARG A 139 -24.29 -12.77 -29.89
N VAL A 140 -23.05 -12.29 -29.98
CA VAL A 140 -22.38 -12.02 -31.27
C VAL A 140 -22.24 -13.30 -32.07
N SER A 141 -21.75 -14.39 -31.47
CA SER A 141 -21.65 -15.70 -32.16
C SER A 141 -23.01 -16.21 -32.65
N THR A 142 -24.07 -16.00 -31.87
CA THR A 142 -25.43 -16.36 -32.29
C THR A 142 -25.86 -15.56 -33.51
N LEU A 143 -25.62 -14.25 -33.52
CA LEU A 143 -25.96 -13.38 -34.66
C LEU A 143 -25.16 -13.71 -35.91
N GLU A 144 -23.87 -14.03 -35.77
CA GLU A 144 -23.02 -14.47 -36.87
C GLU A 144 -23.55 -15.77 -37.50
N GLY A 145 -24.06 -16.71 -36.69
CA GLY A 145 -24.66 -17.95 -37.17
C GLY A 145 -26.01 -17.79 -37.88
N PHE A 146 -26.70 -16.65 -37.73
CA PHE A 146 -27.95 -16.34 -38.45
C PHE A 146 -27.72 -15.77 -39.85
N HIS A 147 -26.47 -15.54 -40.27
CA HIS A 147 -26.18 -15.07 -41.62
C HIS A 147 -26.45 -16.20 -42.64
N ILE A 148 -27.56 -16.09 -43.39
CA ILE A 148 -27.87 -16.99 -44.51
C ILE A 148 -26.89 -16.69 -45.64
N THR A 149 -25.96 -17.61 -45.89
CA THR A 149 -25.07 -17.55 -47.05
C THR A 149 -25.83 -18.05 -48.27
N TYR A 150 -26.26 -17.14 -49.14
CA TYR A 150 -26.69 -17.50 -50.50
C TYR A 150 -25.44 -17.82 -51.36
N PRO A 151 -25.55 -18.65 -52.41
CA PRO A 151 -24.42 -19.02 -53.24
C PRO A 151 -23.85 -17.80 -53.97
N ALA A 152 -22.56 -17.80 -54.29
CA ALA A 152 -21.95 -16.76 -55.10
C ALA A 152 -22.18 -17.02 -56.60
N ALA A 153 -22.09 -15.97 -57.42
CA ALA A 153 -22.01 -16.15 -58.87
C ALA A 153 -20.82 -17.04 -59.22
N CYS A 154 -21.01 -17.94 -60.19
CA CYS A 154 -20.10 -19.01 -60.59
C CYS A 154 -19.94 -20.18 -59.61
N ASP A 155 -20.63 -20.20 -58.47
CA ASP A 155 -20.71 -21.44 -57.70
C ASP A 155 -21.35 -22.54 -58.55
N SER A 156 -20.78 -23.73 -58.54
CA SER A 156 -21.26 -24.86 -59.31
C SER A 156 -21.41 -26.08 -58.42
N GLY A 157 -22.39 -26.91 -58.73
CA GLY A 157 -22.63 -28.16 -58.04
C GLY A 157 -23.28 -29.17 -58.96
N ASN A 158 -23.74 -30.26 -58.36
CA ASN A 158 -24.44 -31.32 -59.05
C ASN A 158 -25.79 -31.52 -58.37
N ASP A 159 -26.83 -31.75 -59.16
CA ASP A 159 -28.13 -32.17 -58.65
C ASP A 159 -27.98 -33.46 -57.84
N THR A 160 -28.46 -33.46 -56.57
CA THR A 160 -28.25 -34.57 -55.63
C THR A 160 -28.84 -35.90 -56.12
N GLY A 161 -29.96 -35.86 -56.86
CA GLY A 161 -30.64 -37.06 -57.35
C GLY A 161 -30.05 -37.65 -58.63
N THR A 162 -29.61 -36.80 -59.55
CA THR A 162 -29.20 -37.20 -60.91
C THR A 162 -27.71 -37.07 -61.16
N GLY A 163 -26.98 -36.33 -60.32
CA GLY A 163 -25.60 -35.96 -60.53
C GLY A 163 -25.37 -34.93 -61.65
N ALA A 164 -26.43 -34.32 -62.19
CA ALA A 164 -26.32 -33.38 -63.31
C ALA A 164 -25.69 -32.04 -62.86
N PRO A 165 -24.67 -31.52 -63.56
CA PRO A 165 -23.96 -30.31 -63.12
C PRO A 165 -24.75 -29.05 -63.44
N TRP A 166 -24.72 -28.08 -62.53
CA TRP A 166 -25.34 -26.77 -62.63
C TRP A 166 -24.37 -25.67 -62.16
N VAL A 167 -24.63 -24.42 -62.52
CA VAL A 167 -23.86 -23.25 -62.08
C VAL A 167 -24.77 -22.07 -61.77
N VAL A 168 -24.42 -21.29 -60.75
CA VAL A 168 -25.10 -20.07 -60.34
C VAL A 168 -24.61 -18.93 -61.22
N CYS A 169 -25.56 -18.21 -61.78
CA CYS A 169 -25.31 -17.07 -62.67
C CYS A 169 -25.34 -15.77 -61.87
N GLU A 170 -26.35 -15.63 -61.00
CA GLU A 170 -26.55 -14.50 -60.11
C GLU A 170 -27.27 -15.00 -58.87
N ALA A 171 -26.97 -14.43 -57.71
CA ALA A 171 -27.62 -14.78 -56.46
C ALA A 171 -27.52 -13.64 -55.45
N ASP A 172 -28.61 -13.41 -54.73
CA ASP A 172 -28.72 -12.49 -53.60
C ASP A 172 -29.57 -13.11 -52.49
N GLU A 173 -29.90 -12.34 -51.46
CA GLU A 173 -30.69 -12.86 -50.35
C GLU A 173 -32.12 -13.28 -50.72
N ASN A 174 -32.67 -12.87 -51.86
CA ASN A 174 -34.07 -13.05 -52.24
C ASN A 174 -34.25 -13.99 -53.44
N GLN A 175 -33.28 -14.04 -54.35
CA GLN A 175 -33.35 -14.88 -55.56
C GLN A 175 -31.98 -15.39 -56.02
N ALA A 176 -31.98 -16.52 -56.72
CA ALA A 176 -30.84 -17.00 -57.50
C ALA A 176 -31.25 -17.41 -58.90
N TRP A 177 -30.39 -17.17 -59.87
CA TRP A 177 -30.48 -17.73 -61.20
C TRP A 177 -29.44 -18.82 -61.36
N ILE A 178 -29.91 -20.02 -61.70
CA ILE A 178 -29.08 -21.19 -61.92
C ILE A 178 -29.25 -21.63 -63.37
N SER A 179 -28.15 -22.06 -63.98
CA SER A 179 -28.09 -22.50 -65.36
C SER A 179 -27.35 -23.81 -65.50
N ALA A 180 -27.77 -24.59 -66.49
CA ALA A 180 -27.27 -25.91 -66.79
C ALA A 180 -27.26 -26.13 -68.31
N ASN A 181 -26.16 -26.64 -68.83
CA ASN A 181 -25.98 -26.78 -70.28
C ASN A 181 -25.58 -28.19 -70.74
N ASN A 182 -25.56 -29.16 -69.83
CA ASN A 182 -25.04 -30.51 -70.07
C ASN A 182 -26.12 -31.52 -70.50
N MET A 183 -27.29 -31.05 -70.95
CA MET A 183 -28.44 -31.91 -71.28
C MET A 183 -28.87 -32.86 -70.13
N GLY A 184 -28.71 -32.42 -68.88
CA GLY A 184 -29.06 -33.19 -67.68
C GLY A 184 -30.54 -33.10 -67.32
N SER A 185 -30.90 -33.67 -66.16
CA SER A 185 -32.22 -33.53 -65.52
C SER A 185 -32.00 -33.01 -64.10
N TYR A 186 -32.79 -32.06 -63.63
CA TYR A 186 -32.49 -31.25 -62.46
C TYR A 186 -33.74 -31.08 -61.58
N HIS A 187 -33.61 -31.37 -60.28
CA HIS A 187 -34.59 -31.05 -59.24
C HIS A 187 -34.42 -29.58 -58.85
N ALA A 188 -34.79 -28.68 -59.76
CA ALA A 188 -34.50 -27.26 -59.62
C ALA A 188 -35.02 -26.65 -58.31
N GLU A 189 -36.19 -27.07 -57.83
CA GLU A 189 -36.74 -26.64 -56.52
C GLU A 189 -35.92 -27.15 -55.33
N LEU A 190 -35.46 -28.40 -55.35
CA LEU A 190 -34.56 -28.92 -54.32
C LEU A 190 -33.23 -28.16 -54.31
N ILE A 191 -32.64 -27.89 -55.47
CA ILE A 191 -31.40 -27.09 -55.58
C ILE A 191 -31.62 -25.68 -55.03
N CYS A 192 -32.78 -25.05 -55.29
CA CYS A 192 -33.11 -23.76 -54.70
C CYS A 192 -33.22 -23.82 -53.16
N GLN A 193 -33.84 -24.87 -52.63
CA GLN A 193 -34.01 -25.08 -51.19
C GLN A 193 -32.69 -25.35 -50.47
N GLU A 194 -31.78 -26.11 -51.08
CA GLU A 194 -30.42 -26.35 -50.59
C GLU A 194 -29.62 -25.04 -50.42
N HIS A 195 -30.00 -23.99 -51.14
CA HIS A 195 -29.35 -22.68 -51.13
C HIS A 195 -30.15 -21.57 -50.42
N GLY A 196 -31.18 -21.93 -49.65
CA GLY A 196 -31.91 -20.99 -48.80
C GLY A 196 -33.03 -20.21 -49.49
N TYR A 197 -33.42 -20.63 -50.69
CA TYR A 197 -34.63 -20.15 -51.39
C TYR A 197 -35.80 -21.12 -51.12
N THR A 198 -37.03 -20.70 -51.38
CA THR A 198 -38.21 -21.53 -51.07
C THR A 198 -38.68 -22.36 -52.26
N THR A 199 -38.61 -21.81 -53.48
CA THR A 199 -39.15 -22.45 -54.68
C THR A 199 -38.53 -21.91 -55.97
N VAL A 200 -38.96 -22.45 -57.12
CA VAL A 200 -38.65 -21.96 -58.46
C VAL A 200 -39.82 -21.10 -58.97
N SER A 201 -39.53 -19.89 -59.41
CA SER A 201 -40.55 -19.01 -60.01
C SER A 201 -40.74 -19.28 -61.50
N VAL A 202 -39.64 -19.39 -62.24
CA VAL A 202 -39.63 -19.60 -63.70
C VAL A 202 -38.46 -20.48 -64.09
N TRP A 203 -38.64 -21.23 -65.18
CA TRP A 203 -37.55 -21.93 -65.85
C TRP A 203 -37.71 -21.81 -67.37
N SER A 204 -36.59 -21.87 -68.08
CA SER A 204 -36.54 -21.85 -69.55
C SER A 204 -35.43 -22.75 -70.07
N GLY A 205 -35.34 -22.90 -71.40
CA GLY A 205 -34.14 -23.42 -72.03
C GLY A 205 -32.98 -22.42 -71.97
N THR A 206 -31.75 -22.87 -72.23
CA THR A 206 -30.58 -21.99 -72.43
C THR A 206 -30.10 -21.92 -73.88
N CYS A 207 -30.53 -22.86 -74.72
CA CYS A 207 -30.07 -23.03 -76.09
C CYS A 207 -28.55 -23.15 -76.23
N GLY A 208 -27.88 -23.88 -75.33
CA GLY A 208 -26.44 -24.06 -75.40
C GLY A 208 -25.61 -22.98 -74.68
N ASN A 209 -26.23 -22.04 -73.97
CA ASN A 209 -25.55 -20.92 -73.31
C ASN A 209 -25.64 -21.01 -71.79
N VAL A 210 -24.52 -21.28 -71.11
CA VAL A 210 -24.49 -21.20 -69.65
C VAL A 210 -24.74 -19.76 -69.22
N CYS A 211 -25.68 -19.55 -68.30
CA CYS A 211 -26.08 -18.23 -67.82
C CYS A 211 -26.49 -17.28 -68.94
N GLY A 212 -27.28 -17.78 -69.89
CA GLY A 212 -27.86 -16.99 -70.97
C GLY A 212 -28.91 -17.76 -71.76
N TYR A 213 -29.53 -17.10 -72.72
CA TYR A 213 -30.62 -17.65 -73.52
C TYR A 213 -30.39 -17.36 -75.00
N CYS A 214 -30.08 -18.40 -75.80
CA CYS A 214 -30.10 -18.32 -77.27
C CYS A 214 -29.25 -17.18 -77.90
N GLN A 215 -28.30 -16.59 -77.17
CA GLN A 215 -27.48 -15.43 -77.58
C GLN A 215 -26.26 -15.79 -78.45
N GLY A 216 -26.13 -17.07 -78.83
CA GLY A 216 -25.00 -17.62 -79.59
C GLY A 216 -24.05 -18.40 -78.67
N VAL A 217 -23.86 -19.69 -78.97
CA VAL A 217 -23.12 -20.64 -78.12
C VAL A 217 -21.76 -20.08 -77.69
N GLY A 218 -21.56 -19.94 -76.38
CA GLY A 218 -20.30 -19.47 -75.78
C GLY A 218 -20.21 -17.95 -75.56
N SER A 219 -21.29 -17.21 -75.82
CA SER A 219 -21.34 -15.74 -75.60
C SER A 219 -21.55 -15.34 -74.13
N THR A 220 -22.05 -16.25 -73.30
CA THR A 220 -22.39 -15.98 -71.89
C THR A 220 -21.69 -16.97 -70.97
N SER A 221 -21.48 -16.55 -69.72
CA SER A 221 -20.96 -17.37 -68.64
C SER A 221 -21.45 -16.84 -67.30
N CYS A 222 -21.19 -17.56 -66.22
CA CYS A 222 -21.51 -17.08 -64.87
C CYS A 222 -20.78 -15.78 -64.47
N SER A 223 -19.70 -15.41 -65.17
CA SER A 223 -18.98 -14.13 -64.96
C SER A 223 -19.38 -13.04 -65.97
N ASN A 224 -20.20 -13.38 -66.95
CA ASN A 224 -20.70 -12.49 -67.99
C ASN A 224 -22.08 -12.97 -68.42
N THR A 225 -23.07 -12.64 -67.60
CA THR A 225 -24.43 -13.16 -67.73
C THR A 225 -25.15 -12.57 -68.93
N GLY A 226 -26.01 -13.38 -69.55
CA GLY A 226 -26.89 -13.01 -70.65
C GLY A 226 -28.32 -12.79 -70.17
N THR A 227 -29.29 -13.23 -70.97
CA THR A 227 -30.70 -13.12 -70.60
C THR A 227 -31.11 -14.30 -69.72
N GLY A 228 -31.74 -13.97 -68.58
CA GLY A 228 -32.23 -14.92 -67.59
C GLY A 228 -33.38 -15.82 -68.04
N PRO A 229 -33.86 -16.70 -67.14
CA PRO A 229 -34.94 -17.65 -67.40
C PRO A 229 -36.28 -17.00 -67.74
N GLU A 230 -36.45 -15.70 -67.54
CA GLU A 230 -37.63 -14.93 -67.91
C GLU A 230 -37.73 -14.69 -69.43
N ALA A 231 -36.68 -15.00 -70.19
CA ALA A 231 -36.64 -14.80 -71.64
C ALA A 231 -37.73 -15.59 -72.38
N GLU A 232 -38.05 -16.77 -71.87
CA GLU A 232 -39.24 -17.51 -72.24
C GLU A 232 -40.18 -17.41 -71.04
N ASN A 233 -41.44 -17.00 -71.22
CA ASN A 233 -42.44 -16.93 -70.14
C ASN A 233 -42.82 -18.34 -69.65
N GLY A 234 -41.84 -19.09 -69.14
CA GLY A 234 -42.01 -20.41 -68.57
C GLY A 234 -42.70 -20.35 -67.22
N SER A 235 -43.16 -21.49 -66.76
CA SER A 235 -43.75 -21.67 -65.44
C SER A 235 -43.17 -22.91 -64.81
N TRP A 236 -42.85 -22.85 -63.52
CA TRP A 236 -42.39 -24.02 -62.77
C TRP A 236 -43.34 -25.22 -62.90
N SER A 237 -44.66 -24.97 -62.95
CA SER A 237 -45.68 -26.00 -63.12
C SER A 237 -45.62 -26.80 -64.42
N ASN A 238 -44.81 -26.37 -65.41
CA ASN A 238 -44.73 -26.98 -66.74
C ASN A 238 -43.41 -27.74 -66.94
N PHE A 239 -42.90 -28.41 -65.91
CA PHE A 239 -41.65 -29.17 -65.95
C PHE A 239 -41.64 -30.29 -67.01
N ASN A 240 -40.47 -30.61 -67.57
CA ASN A 240 -40.31 -31.49 -68.74
C ASN A 240 -39.40 -32.72 -68.49
N GLY A 241 -38.89 -32.92 -67.28
CA GLY A 241 -37.97 -33.99 -66.89
C GLY A 241 -38.60 -35.14 -66.10
N GLY A 242 -39.92 -35.11 -65.94
CA GLY A 242 -40.67 -36.06 -65.10
C GLY A 242 -40.57 -35.75 -63.61
N THR A 243 -41.12 -36.64 -62.77
CA THR A 243 -41.16 -36.49 -61.30
C THR A 243 -40.65 -37.76 -60.66
N ASP A 244 -39.91 -37.64 -59.55
CA ASP A 244 -39.56 -38.75 -58.68
C ASP A 244 -39.66 -38.38 -57.18
N GLU A 245 -39.09 -39.19 -56.30
CA GLU A 245 -39.14 -39.00 -54.84
C GLU A 245 -38.48 -37.70 -54.35
N LEU A 246 -37.62 -37.08 -55.16
CA LEU A 246 -36.96 -35.81 -54.87
C LEU A 246 -37.67 -34.60 -55.49
N GLY A 247 -38.75 -34.83 -56.24
CA GLY A 247 -39.64 -33.78 -56.77
C GLY A 247 -39.71 -33.73 -58.30
N ASP A 248 -40.25 -32.62 -58.79
CA ASP A 248 -40.39 -32.34 -60.22
C ASP A 248 -39.05 -31.94 -60.84
N LYS A 249 -38.78 -32.46 -62.04
CA LYS A 249 -37.52 -32.21 -62.75
C LYS A 249 -37.70 -31.43 -64.03
N ILE A 250 -36.75 -30.55 -64.29
CA ILE A 250 -36.54 -29.93 -65.61
C ILE A 250 -35.33 -30.57 -66.28
N ALA A 251 -35.39 -30.78 -67.59
CA ALA A 251 -34.38 -31.54 -68.33
C ALA A 251 -33.96 -30.84 -69.63
N SER A 252 -32.80 -31.26 -70.15
CA SER A 252 -32.06 -30.68 -71.29
C SER A 252 -31.10 -29.56 -70.88
N THR A 253 -30.87 -28.58 -71.75
CA THR A 253 -30.11 -27.38 -71.42
C THR A 253 -31.08 -26.35 -70.85
N VAL A 254 -31.05 -26.14 -69.53
CA VAL A 254 -32.09 -25.43 -68.78
C VAL A 254 -31.51 -24.38 -67.85
N GLN A 255 -32.33 -23.41 -67.51
CA GLN A 255 -32.04 -22.43 -66.48
C GLN A 255 -33.30 -22.09 -65.72
N TRP A 256 -33.16 -21.67 -64.46
CA TRP A 256 -34.29 -21.39 -63.60
C TRP A 256 -33.98 -20.30 -62.57
N ARG A 257 -35.04 -19.69 -62.05
CA ARG A 257 -34.98 -18.64 -61.03
C ARG A 257 -35.52 -19.18 -59.71
N CYS A 258 -34.64 -19.37 -58.75
CA CYS A 258 -34.96 -19.57 -57.34
C CYS A 258 -35.46 -18.26 -56.73
N VAL A 259 -36.48 -18.35 -55.89
CA VAL A 259 -37.02 -17.22 -55.12
C VAL A 259 -37.35 -17.66 -53.70
N LYS A 260 -37.33 -16.71 -52.76
CA LYS A 260 -37.90 -16.89 -51.42
C LYS A 260 -39.41 -16.71 -51.38
#